data_AF-H9F0H6-F1
#
_entry.id   AF-H9F0H6-F1
#
_cell.length_a   1.000
_cell.length_b   1.000
_cell.length_c   1.000
_cell.angle_alpha   90.00
_cell.angle_beta   90.00
_cell.angle_gamma   90.00
#
_symmetry.space_group_name_H-M   'P 1'
#
loop_
_entity.id
_entity.type
_entity.pdbx_description
1 polymer ?
#
loop_
_entity_poly.entity_id
_entity_poly.type
_entity_poly.pdbx_seq_one_letter_code
_entity_poly.pdbx_strand_id
1 'polypeptide(L)'
;MSLVRRWGSPCLFPLQLFSLCWVLSVAQSKTVRYSTFEEDAPGTVIGTLAEDLHMKVSGDTSFRLMKQFNSSLLRVREGDGQLTVGDAGLDRERLCGQAPQCVLAFDVVSFSQEQFRLVHVEVEVRDVNDHAPRFPRAQIPVEVSEGAAVGTRIPLEVPVDEDVGANGLQSVRLAEPHSPFRVELQ
;
A
#
# COMPACT_ATOMS: atom_id res chain seq x y z
N MET A 1 21.23 38.85 70.55
CA MET A 1 21.85 38.66 69.22
C MET A 1 21.98 37.17 69.00
N SER A 2 21.44 36.48 68.01
CA SER A 2 20.54 36.78 66.89
C SER A 2 20.07 35.40 66.39
N LEU A 3 18.75 35.23 66.23
CA LEU A 3 18.10 34.06 65.65
C LEU A 3 18.52 33.90 64.18
N VAL A 4 18.73 32.66 63.72
CA VAL A 4 18.41 32.29 62.33
C VAL A 4 17.79 30.89 62.32
N ARG A 5 16.46 30.85 62.15
CA ARG A 5 15.70 29.70 61.65
C ARG A 5 15.94 29.58 60.15
N ARG A 6 16.27 28.39 59.64
CA ARG A 6 16.12 28.07 58.21
C ARG A 6 14.89 27.17 58.04
N TRP A 7 13.86 27.72 57.41
CA TRP A 7 12.66 27.03 56.97
C TRP A 7 12.96 26.14 55.77
N GLY A 8 12.33 24.97 55.73
CA GLY A 8 12.29 24.11 54.56
C GLY A 8 11.49 24.76 53.43
N SER A 9 12.02 24.67 52.22
CA SER A 9 11.27 24.97 50.99
C SER A 9 10.42 23.75 50.61
N PRO A 10 9.11 23.92 50.31
CA PRO A 10 8.28 22.85 49.82
C PRO A 10 8.57 22.57 48.33
N CYS A 11 8.76 21.29 48.00
CA CYS A 11 8.91 20.78 46.65
C CYS A 11 7.64 21.03 45.82
N LEU A 12 7.62 22.10 45.03
CA LEU A 12 6.54 22.43 44.07
C LEU A 12 6.73 21.81 42.68
N PHE A 13 7.68 20.88 42.51
CA PHE A 13 8.03 20.31 41.21
C PHE A 13 7.22 19.09 40.69
N PRO A 14 6.32 18.39 41.42
CA PRO A 14 5.68 17.19 40.85
C PRO A 14 4.37 17.46 40.10
N LEU A 15 3.72 18.62 40.32
CA LEU A 15 2.38 18.89 39.75
C LEU A 15 2.40 19.33 38.27
N GLN A 16 3.50 19.94 37.82
CA GLN A 16 3.62 20.43 36.44
C GLN A 16 3.93 19.30 35.44
N LEU A 17 4.62 18.23 35.85
CA LEU A 17 4.87 17.06 34.98
C LEU A 17 3.61 16.20 34.78
N PHE A 18 2.74 16.12 35.78
CA PHE A 18 1.47 15.37 35.66
C PHE A 18 0.51 16.04 34.66
N SER A 19 0.52 17.38 34.60
CA SER A 19 -0.29 18.16 33.67
C SER A 19 0.15 18.00 32.21
N LEU A 20 1.45 17.82 31.94
CA LEU A 20 1.99 17.61 30.59
C LEU A 20 1.70 16.20 30.04
N CYS A 21 1.57 15.19 30.92
CA CYS A 21 1.27 13.83 30.52
C CYS A 21 -0.21 13.64 30.12
N TRP A 22 -1.12 14.48 30.65
CA TRP A 22 -2.54 14.49 30.27
C TRP A 22 -2.83 15.10 28.90
N VAL A 23 -1.94 15.97 28.38
CA VAL A 23 -2.11 16.55 27.04
C VAL A 23 -1.67 15.57 25.94
N LEU A 24 -1.06 14.44 26.30
CA LEU A 24 -0.66 13.37 25.39
C LEU A 24 -1.69 12.23 25.35
N SER A 25 -2.99 12.47 25.60
CA SER A 25 -4.02 11.54 25.12
C SER A 25 -4.10 11.69 23.59
N VAL A 26 -3.14 11.08 22.92
CA VAL A 26 -3.10 10.89 21.48
C VAL A 26 -4.44 10.26 21.10
N ALA A 27 -5.20 10.96 20.26
CA ALA A 27 -6.38 10.36 19.62
C ALA A 27 -5.92 9.05 18.95
N GLN A 28 -6.35 7.92 19.51
CA GLN A 28 -5.89 6.61 19.08
C GLN A 28 -6.58 6.27 17.75
N SER A 29 -6.00 6.73 16.64
CA SER A 29 -6.35 6.26 15.31
C SER A 29 -5.98 4.78 15.20
N LYS A 30 -6.97 3.92 14.95
CA LYS A 30 -6.74 2.49 14.70
C LYS A 30 -6.64 2.29 13.19
N THR A 31 -5.50 1.77 12.75
CA THR A 31 -5.27 1.37 11.36
C THR A 31 -5.56 -0.11 11.19
N VAL A 32 -6.40 -0.45 10.22
CA VAL A 32 -6.71 -1.82 9.82
C VAL A 32 -6.10 -2.08 8.45
N ARG A 33 -5.41 -3.21 8.31
CA ARG A 33 -4.66 -3.57 7.10
C ARG A 33 -5.24 -4.83 6.48
N TYR A 34 -5.52 -4.76 5.20
CA TYR A 34 -5.93 -5.89 4.39
C TYR A 34 -5.02 -6.03 3.16
N SER A 35 -5.17 -7.14 2.47
CA SER A 35 -4.56 -7.36 1.16
C SER A 35 -5.54 -8.08 0.24
N THR A 36 -5.53 -7.76 -1.03
CA THR A 36 -6.28 -8.44 -2.09
C THR A 36 -5.39 -8.52 -3.33
N PHE A 37 -5.71 -9.38 -4.28
CA PHE A 37 -5.02 -9.37 -5.56
C PHE A 37 -5.70 -8.39 -6.51
N GLU A 38 -4.93 -7.82 -7.43
CA GLU A 38 -5.57 -7.22 -8.60
C GLU A 38 -6.33 -8.27 -9.42
N GLU A 39 -7.21 -7.81 -10.29
CA GLU A 39 -8.09 -8.65 -11.11
C GLU A 39 -9.02 -9.59 -10.31
N ASP A 40 -9.07 -9.46 -8.97
CA ASP A 40 -10.09 -10.09 -8.14
C ASP A 40 -11.48 -9.63 -8.60
N ALA A 41 -12.41 -10.58 -8.74
CA ALA A 41 -13.72 -10.29 -9.29
C ALA A 41 -14.50 -9.28 -8.42
N PRO A 42 -15.33 -8.39 -9.01
CA PRO A 42 -16.20 -7.51 -8.26
C PRO A 42 -17.07 -8.28 -7.25
N GLY A 43 -17.14 -7.75 -6.02
CA GLY A 43 -17.83 -8.41 -4.91
C GLY A 43 -17.00 -9.41 -4.12
N THR A 44 -15.74 -9.68 -4.52
CA THR A 44 -14.79 -10.45 -3.71
C THR A 44 -14.62 -9.80 -2.35
N VAL A 45 -14.74 -10.59 -1.28
CA VAL A 45 -14.67 -10.13 0.10
C VAL A 45 -13.20 -10.06 0.54
N ILE A 46 -12.78 -8.87 0.96
CA ILE A 46 -11.41 -8.59 1.44
C ILE A 46 -11.34 -8.77 2.96
N GLY A 47 -12.35 -8.32 3.70
CA GLY A 47 -12.41 -8.42 5.15
C GLY A 47 -13.66 -7.78 5.75
N THR A 48 -13.81 -7.83 7.08
CA THR A 48 -14.97 -7.28 7.80
C THR A 48 -14.52 -6.41 8.97
N LEU A 49 -14.75 -5.10 8.87
CA LEU A 49 -14.29 -4.15 9.89
C LEU A 49 -14.87 -4.43 11.28
N ALA A 50 -16.14 -4.83 11.39
CA ALA A 50 -16.73 -5.12 12.69
C ALA A 50 -16.00 -6.25 13.44
N GLU A 51 -15.53 -7.27 12.72
CA GLU A 51 -14.81 -8.41 13.30
C GLU A 51 -13.42 -7.99 13.79
N ASP A 52 -12.66 -7.26 12.97
CA ASP A 52 -11.30 -6.79 13.27
C ASP A 52 -11.25 -5.65 14.32
N LEU A 53 -12.34 -4.90 14.44
CA LEU A 53 -12.53 -3.91 15.49
C LEU A 53 -13.13 -4.52 16.76
N HIS A 54 -13.47 -5.81 16.76
CA HIS A 54 -14.17 -6.51 17.84
C HIS A 54 -15.44 -5.76 18.29
N MET A 55 -16.18 -5.24 17.32
CA MET A 55 -17.42 -4.49 17.53
C MET A 55 -18.61 -5.44 17.45
N LYS A 56 -19.52 -5.30 18.42
CA LYS A 56 -20.78 -6.03 18.38
C LYS A 56 -21.72 -5.36 17.38
N VAL A 57 -21.98 -6.04 16.26
CA VAL A 57 -22.97 -5.59 15.28
C VAL A 57 -24.36 -5.65 15.90
N SER A 58 -25.06 -4.51 15.90
CA SER A 58 -26.45 -4.36 16.32
C SER A 58 -27.18 -3.45 15.33
N GLY A 59 -28.50 -3.31 15.44
CA GLY A 59 -29.31 -2.51 14.52
C GLY A 59 -28.86 -1.05 14.38
N ASP A 60 -28.21 -0.50 15.42
CA ASP A 60 -27.71 0.88 15.44
C ASP A 60 -26.25 1.00 14.95
N THR A 61 -25.62 -0.10 14.54
CA THR A 61 -24.24 -0.08 14.05
C THR A 61 -24.22 0.22 12.56
N SER A 62 -23.44 1.21 12.14
CA SER A 62 -23.26 1.51 10.72
C SER A 62 -21.82 1.89 10.38
N PHE A 63 -21.38 1.49 9.19
CA PHE A 63 -20.06 1.77 8.64
C PHE A 63 -20.22 2.58 7.36
N ARG A 64 -19.56 3.73 7.28
CA ARG A 64 -19.66 4.63 6.13
C ARG A 64 -18.29 5.02 5.64
N LEU A 65 -18.01 4.67 4.39
CA LEU A 65 -16.83 5.13 3.68
C LEU A 65 -16.88 6.65 3.50
N MET A 66 -15.78 7.35 3.78
CA MET A 66 -15.70 8.79 3.55
C MET A 66 -15.64 9.10 2.04
N LYS A 67 -16.32 10.18 1.63
CA LYS A 67 -16.50 10.55 0.21
C LYS A 67 -15.20 10.81 -0.57
N GLN A 68 -14.08 11.00 0.11
CA GLN A 68 -12.79 11.24 -0.56
C GLN A 68 -12.27 10.01 -1.34
N PHE A 69 -12.81 8.82 -1.09
CA PHE A 69 -12.40 7.60 -1.77
C PHE A 69 -13.38 7.19 -2.88
N ASN A 70 -12.83 6.68 -3.99
CA ASN A 70 -13.65 6.22 -5.11
C ASN A 70 -14.35 4.90 -4.78
N SER A 71 -15.66 4.97 -4.50
CA SER A 71 -16.50 3.80 -4.20
C SER A 71 -16.69 2.84 -5.39
N SER A 72 -16.14 3.16 -6.57
CA SER A 72 -16.13 2.23 -7.71
C SER A 72 -15.05 1.15 -7.56
N LEU A 73 -13.95 1.43 -6.86
CA LEU A 73 -12.83 0.51 -6.67
C LEU A 73 -13.03 -0.42 -5.48
N LEU A 74 -13.54 0.13 -4.37
CA LEU A 74 -13.83 -0.62 -3.14
C LEU A 74 -15.18 -0.22 -2.56
N ARG A 75 -15.86 -1.18 -1.94
CA ARG A 75 -17.15 -0.97 -1.28
C ARG A 75 -17.11 -1.41 0.16
N VAL A 76 -17.80 -0.64 1.01
CA VAL A 76 -17.99 -0.96 2.43
C VAL A 76 -19.47 -1.13 2.67
N ARG A 77 -19.89 -2.31 3.13
CA ARG A 77 -21.28 -2.57 3.51
C ARG A 77 -21.63 -1.84 4.80
N GLU A 78 -22.77 -1.15 4.81
CA GLU A 78 -23.14 -0.29 5.94
C GLU A 78 -23.38 -1.07 7.25
N GLY A 79 -23.94 -2.28 7.22
CA GLY A 79 -24.32 -2.99 8.44
C GLY A 79 -23.17 -3.47 9.32
N ASP A 80 -22.08 -3.98 8.72
CA ASP A 80 -20.98 -4.64 9.43
C ASP A 80 -19.59 -4.25 8.92
N GLY A 81 -19.53 -3.36 7.93
CA GLY A 81 -18.27 -2.89 7.37
C GLY A 81 -17.55 -3.96 6.55
N GLN A 82 -18.28 -4.93 5.97
CA GLN A 82 -17.69 -5.85 4.99
C GLN A 82 -17.12 -5.05 3.81
N LEU A 83 -15.81 -5.19 3.61
CA LEU A 83 -15.04 -4.56 2.56
C LEU A 83 -14.94 -5.51 1.36
N THR A 84 -15.33 -5.04 0.18
CA THR A 84 -15.31 -5.83 -1.05
C THR A 84 -14.70 -5.05 -2.21
N VAL A 85 -14.21 -5.80 -3.21
CA VAL A 85 -13.85 -5.23 -4.52
C VAL A 85 -15.08 -4.60 -5.17
N GLY A 86 -14.93 -3.40 -5.70
CA GLY A 86 -15.99 -2.65 -6.37
C GLY A 86 -16.14 -3.01 -7.85
N ASP A 87 -17.21 -2.50 -8.47
CA ASP A 87 -17.59 -2.83 -9.86
C ASP A 87 -16.53 -2.43 -10.91
N ALA A 88 -15.67 -1.46 -10.60
CA ALA A 88 -14.61 -1.05 -11.53
C ALA A 88 -13.43 -2.04 -11.58
N GLY A 89 -13.36 -3.00 -10.66
CA GLY A 89 -12.20 -3.85 -10.49
C GLY A 89 -11.00 -3.13 -9.87
N LEU A 90 -9.91 -3.87 -9.69
CA LEU A 90 -8.62 -3.36 -9.25
C LEU A 90 -7.59 -3.76 -10.30
N ASP A 91 -6.95 -2.76 -10.89
CA ASP A 91 -5.88 -2.87 -11.90
C ASP A 91 -4.70 -2.10 -11.31
N ARG A 92 -3.66 -2.81 -10.89
CA ARG A 92 -2.55 -2.24 -10.11
C ARG A 92 -1.68 -1.35 -10.98
N GLU A 93 -1.45 -1.72 -12.25
CA GLU A 93 -0.68 -0.93 -13.21
C GLU A 93 -1.31 0.45 -13.38
N ARG A 94 -2.65 0.52 -13.43
CA ARG A 94 -3.36 1.80 -13.52
C ARG A 94 -3.39 2.57 -12.20
N LEU A 95 -3.50 1.89 -11.06
CA LEU A 95 -3.61 2.52 -9.75
C LEU A 95 -2.26 3.08 -9.26
N CYS A 96 -1.18 2.34 -9.50
CA CYS A 96 0.12 2.55 -8.87
C CYS A 96 1.29 2.52 -9.84
N GLY A 97 1.09 2.15 -11.11
CA GLY A 97 2.14 2.08 -12.12
C GLY A 97 3.26 1.12 -11.70
N GLN A 98 4.51 1.54 -11.87
CA GLN A 98 5.70 0.76 -11.52
C GLN A 98 6.10 0.88 -10.03
N ALA A 99 5.24 1.41 -9.17
CA ALA A 99 5.55 1.51 -7.74
C ALA A 99 5.68 0.11 -7.12
N PRO A 100 6.70 -0.13 -6.27
CA PRO A 100 6.93 -1.44 -5.66
C PRO A 100 5.86 -1.85 -4.64
N GLN A 101 5.06 -0.89 -4.17
CA GLN A 101 3.94 -1.12 -3.27
C GLN A 101 2.72 -0.35 -3.78
N CYS A 102 1.58 -1.01 -3.80
CA CYS A 102 0.30 -0.41 -4.16
C CYS A 102 -0.66 -0.50 -2.97
N VAL A 103 -0.86 0.61 -2.28
CA VAL A 103 -1.71 0.66 -1.08
C VAL A 103 -2.81 1.69 -1.27
N LEU A 104 -4.06 1.23 -1.19
CA LEU A 104 -5.23 2.09 -1.17
C LEU A 104 -5.56 2.43 0.28
N ALA A 105 -5.41 3.70 0.65
CA ALA A 105 -5.67 4.20 2.00
C ALA A 105 -6.93 5.07 2.03
N PHE A 106 -7.84 4.79 2.97
CA PHE A 106 -9.08 5.54 3.15
C PHE A 106 -9.61 5.43 4.57
N ASP A 107 -10.51 6.34 4.93
CA ASP A 107 -11.14 6.35 6.24
C ASP A 107 -12.58 5.84 6.18
N VAL A 108 -12.93 5.03 7.16
CA VAL A 108 -14.31 4.57 7.41
C VAL A 108 -14.75 5.08 8.76
N VAL A 109 -15.93 5.70 8.78
CA VAL A 109 -16.57 6.10 10.03
C VAL A 109 -17.50 4.99 10.48
N SER A 110 -17.27 4.48 11.69
CA SER A 110 -18.21 3.56 12.34
C SER A 110 -19.03 4.30 13.39
N PHE A 111 -20.35 4.15 13.33
CA PHE A 111 -21.29 4.62 14.35
C PHE A 111 -21.82 3.41 15.11
N SER A 112 -21.87 3.49 16.44
CA SER A 112 -22.52 2.49 17.29
C SER A 112 -23.03 3.16 18.55
N GLN A 113 -24.36 3.15 18.74
CA GLN A 113 -25.03 3.83 19.85
C GLN A 113 -24.56 5.29 19.98
N GLU A 114 -23.81 5.62 21.03
CA GLU A 114 -23.31 6.98 21.34
C GLU A 114 -21.83 7.20 20.99
N GLN A 115 -21.20 6.25 20.30
CA GLN A 115 -19.79 6.34 19.92
C GLN A 115 -19.65 6.41 18.40
N PHE A 116 -18.86 7.37 17.94
CA PHE A 116 -18.30 7.35 16.59
C PHE A 116 -16.81 7.01 16.68
N ARG A 117 -16.31 6.24 15.72
CA ARG A 117 -14.88 5.95 15.58
C ARG A 117 -14.46 6.19 14.14
N LEU A 118 -13.31 6.82 13.98
CA LEU A 118 -12.63 6.93 12.70
C LEU A 118 -11.65 5.77 12.59
N VAL A 119 -11.78 4.99 11.53
CA VAL A 119 -10.96 3.82 11.27
C VAL A 119 -10.18 4.09 9.99
N HIS A 120 -8.86 4.09 10.10
CA HIS A 120 -8.00 4.20 8.92
C HIS A 120 -7.83 2.80 8.32
N VAL A 121 -8.11 2.64 7.04
CA VAL A 121 -8.05 1.36 6.34
C VAL A 121 -7.01 1.45 5.24
N GLU A 122 -6.09 0.48 5.21
CA GLU A 122 -5.09 0.32 4.17
C GLU A 122 -5.33 -1.05 3.49
N VAL A 123 -5.47 -1.04 2.16
CA VAL A 123 -5.59 -2.26 1.36
C VAL A 123 -4.38 -2.35 0.43
N GLU A 124 -3.51 -3.34 0.66
CA GLU A 124 -2.44 -3.68 -0.27
C GLU A 124 -3.03 -4.42 -1.48
N VAL A 125 -2.89 -3.84 -2.67
CA VAL A 125 -3.22 -4.50 -3.94
C VAL A 125 -1.98 -5.25 -4.41
N ARG A 126 -2.08 -6.57 -4.44
CA ARG A 126 -0.98 -7.46 -4.80
C ARG A 126 -0.99 -7.73 -6.30
N ASP A 127 0.21 -7.65 -6.85
CA ASP A 127 0.49 -7.86 -8.26
C ASP A 127 0.20 -9.31 -8.68
N VAL A 128 -0.45 -9.46 -9.83
CA VAL A 128 -0.69 -10.71 -10.54
C VAL A 128 0.05 -10.64 -11.87
N ASN A 129 0.64 -11.76 -12.31
CA ASN A 129 1.30 -11.81 -13.61
C ASN A 129 0.25 -11.93 -14.73
N ASP A 130 -0.31 -10.79 -15.15
CA ASP A 130 -1.29 -10.69 -16.23
C ASP A 130 -0.76 -9.91 -17.45
N HIS A 131 0.40 -9.26 -17.34
CA HIS A 131 1.12 -8.68 -18.46
C HIS A 131 2.28 -9.58 -18.91
N ALA A 132 2.52 -9.59 -20.23
CA ALA A 132 3.65 -10.30 -20.81
C ALA A 132 4.69 -9.30 -21.32
N PRO A 133 6.00 -9.56 -21.12
CA PRO A 133 7.05 -8.72 -21.66
C PRO A 133 6.89 -8.53 -23.18
N ARG A 134 6.85 -7.27 -23.62
CA ARG A 134 6.72 -6.90 -25.04
C ARG A 134 7.95 -6.16 -25.54
N PHE A 135 8.49 -6.58 -26.67
CA PHE A 135 9.51 -5.81 -27.37
C PHE A 135 8.86 -4.60 -28.06
N PRO A 136 9.41 -3.38 -27.91
CA PRO A 136 8.87 -2.20 -28.60
C PRO A 136 8.91 -2.31 -30.13
N ARG A 137 9.84 -3.11 -30.66
CA ARG A 137 10.00 -3.39 -32.09
C ARG A 137 10.10 -4.88 -32.35
N ALA A 138 9.46 -5.34 -33.43
CA ALA A 138 9.55 -6.73 -33.88
C ALA A 138 10.93 -7.10 -34.43
N GLN A 139 11.70 -6.11 -34.91
CA GLN A 139 13.05 -6.28 -35.42
C GLN A 139 13.91 -5.10 -34.96
N ILE A 140 15.10 -5.41 -34.44
CA ILE A 140 16.08 -4.41 -34.01
C ILE A 140 17.30 -4.59 -34.91
N PRO A 141 17.50 -3.72 -35.92
CA PRO A 141 18.68 -3.80 -36.78
C PRO A 141 19.91 -3.42 -35.95
N VAL A 142 20.93 -4.27 -36.03
CA VAL A 142 22.19 -4.09 -35.32
C VAL A 142 23.32 -4.17 -36.33
N GLU A 143 24.12 -3.10 -36.41
CA GLU A 143 25.31 -3.04 -37.24
C GLU A 143 26.56 -3.08 -36.36
N VAL A 144 27.48 -3.98 -36.69
CA VAL A 144 28.73 -4.19 -35.93
C VAL A 144 29.89 -4.21 -36.90
N SER A 145 30.92 -3.41 -36.62
CA SER A 145 32.16 -3.46 -37.39
C SER A 145 32.85 -4.80 -37.15
N GLU A 146 33.35 -5.43 -38.21
CA GLU A 146 34.18 -6.65 -38.10
C GLU A 146 35.48 -6.42 -37.29
N GLY A 147 35.93 -5.17 -37.17
CA GLY A 147 37.06 -4.77 -36.34
C GLY A 147 36.70 -4.49 -34.88
N ALA A 148 35.42 -4.66 -34.48
CA ALA A 148 34.99 -4.44 -33.11
C ALA A 148 35.64 -5.45 -32.16
N ALA A 149 36.15 -4.96 -31.03
CA ALA A 149 36.77 -5.80 -30.03
C ALA A 149 35.72 -6.68 -29.30
N VAL A 150 36.13 -7.85 -28.84
CA VAL A 150 35.29 -8.72 -27.98
C VAL A 150 34.91 -7.95 -26.72
N GLY A 151 33.62 -7.99 -26.36
CA GLY A 151 33.08 -7.25 -25.22
C GLY A 151 32.54 -5.86 -25.58
N THR A 152 32.62 -5.44 -26.85
CA THR A 152 31.89 -4.26 -27.34
C THR A 152 30.40 -4.40 -27.01
N ARG A 153 29.84 -3.41 -26.31
CA ARG A 153 28.42 -3.39 -25.91
C ARG A 153 27.60 -2.67 -26.98
N ILE A 154 26.47 -3.27 -27.32
CA ILE A 154 25.51 -2.71 -28.28
C ILE A 154 24.21 -2.46 -27.49
N PRO A 155 23.75 -1.21 -27.37
CA PRO A 155 22.50 -0.93 -26.70
C PRO A 155 21.34 -1.52 -27.52
N LEU A 156 20.47 -2.28 -26.85
CA LEU A 156 19.25 -2.83 -27.42
C LEU A 156 18.06 -2.26 -26.65
N GLU A 157 16.94 -2.06 -27.34
CA GLU A 157 15.67 -1.77 -26.67
C GLU A 157 15.26 -3.00 -25.84
N VAL A 158 15.02 -2.79 -24.55
CA VAL A 158 14.65 -3.84 -23.59
C VAL A 158 13.15 -4.12 -23.71
N PRO A 159 12.68 -5.38 -23.51
CA PRO A 159 11.26 -5.65 -23.35
C PRO A 159 10.66 -4.81 -22.23
N VAL A 160 9.46 -4.31 -22.45
CA VAL A 160 8.68 -3.61 -21.42
C VAL A 160 7.69 -4.59 -20.84
N ASP A 161 7.65 -4.66 -19.53
CA ASP A 161 6.69 -5.42 -18.74
C ASP A 161 6.07 -4.45 -17.72
N GLU A 162 4.75 -4.51 -17.56
CA GLU A 162 4.00 -3.58 -16.71
C GLU A 162 3.83 -4.14 -15.28
N ASP A 163 4.07 -5.44 -15.09
CA ASP A 163 4.06 -6.08 -13.78
C ASP A 163 5.32 -5.72 -12.97
N VAL A 164 5.26 -5.86 -11.64
CA VAL A 164 6.38 -5.53 -10.75
C VAL A 164 6.97 -6.73 -10.01
N GLY A 165 8.14 -6.50 -9.38
CA GLY A 165 8.76 -7.50 -8.51
C GLY A 165 9.17 -8.76 -9.26
N ALA A 166 8.63 -9.91 -8.84
CA ALA A 166 8.94 -11.20 -9.43
C ALA A 166 8.14 -11.50 -10.71
N ASN A 167 7.05 -10.77 -10.95
CA ASN A 167 6.18 -10.98 -12.11
C ASN A 167 6.65 -10.20 -13.33
N GLY A 168 7.29 -9.04 -13.13
CA GLY A 168 7.91 -8.27 -14.21
C GLY A 168 9.14 -8.95 -14.84
N LEU A 169 9.75 -8.28 -15.83
CA LEU A 169 10.88 -8.80 -16.61
C LEU A 169 12.08 -9.25 -15.75
N GLN A 170 12.34 -10.56 -15.70
CA GLN A 170 13.45 -11.13 -14.93
C GLN A 170 14.74 -11.36 -15.75
N SER A 171 14.60 -11.85 -17.00
CA SER A 171 15.76 -12.21 -17.81
C SER A 171 15.44 -12.21 -19.30
N VAL A 172 16.45 -11.94 -20.13
CA VAL A 172 16.38 -12.06 -21.59
C VAL A 172 17.48 -13.01 -22.04
N ARG A 173 17.21 -13.80 -23.10
CA ARG A 173 18.15 -14.79 -23.64
C ARG A 173 18.08 -14.77 -25.17
N LEU A 174 19.20 -15.04 -25.82
CA LEU A 174 19.21 -15.31 -27.26
C LEU A 174 18.60 -16.67 -27.53
N ALA A 175 17.81 -16.78 -28.61
CA ALA A 175 17.24 -18.05 -29.03
C ALA A 175 18.33 -19.04 -29.48
N GLU A 176 19.42 -18.55 -30.06
CA GLU A 176 20.54 -19.37 -30.55
C GLU A 176 21.64 -19.54 -29.48
N PRO A 177 21.90 -20.78 -29.01
CA PRO A 177 22.87 -21.04 -27.94
C PRO A 177 24.34 -20.80 -28.32
N HIS A 178 24.66 -20.74 -29.62
CA HIS A 178 26.03 -20.64 -30.14
C HIS A 178 26.31 -19.30 -30.85
N SER A 179 25.59 -18.24 -30.46
CA SER A 179 25.81 -16.91 -31.01
C SER A 179 27.17 -16.35 -30.59
N PRO A 180 27.90 -15.62 -31.46
CA PRO A 180 29.05 -14.83 -31.06
C PRO A 180 28.67 -13.64 -30.16
N PHE A 181 27.37 -13.38 -30.00
CA PHE A 181 26.81 -12.35 -29.13
C PHE A 181 26.21 -12.94 -27.85
N ARG A 182 26.11 -12.11 -26.82
CA ARG A 182 25.36 -12.39 -25.59
C ARG A 182 24.47 -11.21 -25.24
N VAL A 183 23.38 -11.48 -24.53
CA VAL A 183 22.47 -10.46 -24.00
C VAL A 183 22.54 -10.44 -22.48
N GLU A 184 22.59 -9.25 -21.92
CA GLU A 184 22.61 -8.99 -20.48
C GLU A 184 21.62 -7.85 -20.22
N LEU A 185 20.69 -8.05 -19.27
CA LEU A 185 19.87 -6.96 -18.75
C LEU A 185 20.74 -6.09 -17.83
N GLN A 186 20.64 -4.78 -17.98
CA GLN A 186 21.46 -3.81 -17.28
C GLN A 186 20.62 -2.92 -16.38
#